data_AF-A0A3S0BNN8-F1
#
_entry.id   AF-A0A3S0BNN8-F1
#
_cell.length_a   1.000
_cell.length_b   1.000
_cell.length_c   1.000
_cell.angle_alpha   90.00
_cell.angle_beta   90.00
_cell.angle_gamma   90.00
#
_symmetry.space_group_name_H-M   'P 1'
#
loop_
_entity.id
_entity.type
_entity.pdbx_description
1 polymer ?
#
loop_
_entity_poly.entity_id
_entity_poly.type
_entity_poly.pdbx_seq_one_letter_code
_entity_poly.pdbx_strand_id
1 'polypeptide(L)' 'MSNDPLHGKSLKTIVEQLVDFYGFDTLAELINIKCFKENPSVNSSLKFLRKTDWA' A
#
# COMPACT_ATOMS: atom_id res chain seq x y z
N MET A 1 1.92 25.57 -8.78
CA MET A 1 2.49 24.21 -8.92
C MET A 1 2.49 23.60 -7.54
N SER A 2 1.80 22.48 -7.34
CA SER A 2 1.82 21.80 -6.05
C SER A 2 3.16 21.08 -5.91
N ASN A 3 3.98 21.46 -4.93
CA ASN A 3 5.24 20.79 -4.60
C ASN A 3 5.00 19.48 -3.81
N ASP A 4 3.86 18.83 -4.03
CA ASP A 4 3.53 17.58 -3.37
C ASP A 4 4.30 16.44 -4.04
N PRO A 5 5.26 15.79 -3.34
CA PRO A 5 6.07 14.71 -3.89
C PRO A 5 5.24 13.48 -4.28
N LEU A 6 3.97 13.40 -3.86
CA LEU A 6 3.05 12.32 -4.19
C LEU A 6 2.11 12.68 -5.35
N HIS A 7 2.14 13.92 -5.85
CA HIS A 7 1.25 14.33 -6.93
C HIS A 7 1.48 13.47 -8.19
N GLY A 8 0.40 12.85 -8.69
CA GLY A 8 0.43 11.99 -9.87
C GLY A 8 0.96 10.56 -9.65
N LYS A 9 1.33 10.18 -8.42
CA LYS A 9 1.72 8.79 -8.13
C LYS A 9 0.49 7.90 -8.05
N SER A 10 0.57 6.72 -8.68
CA SER A 10 -0.49 5.72 -8.58
C SER A 10 -0.46 5.01 -7.22
N LEU A 11 -1.61 4.54 -6.74
CA LEU A 11 -1.70 3.70 -5.54
C LEU A 11 -0.78 2.46 -5.65
N LYS A 12 -0.64 1.90 -6.86
CA LYS A 12 0.28 0.79 -7.13
C LYS A 12 1.72 1.18 -6.80
N THR A 13 2.18 2.31 -7.32
CA THR A 13 3.53 2.83 -7.08
C THR A 13 3.79 3.04 -5.60
N ILE A 14 2.81 3.58 -4.87
CA ILE A 14 2.94 3.81 -3.42
C ILE A 14 3.06 2.47 -2.67
N VAL A 15 2.22 1.49 -2.98
CA VAL A 15 2.28 0.16 -2.34
C VAL A 15 3.60 -0.54 -2.66
N GLU A 16 4.06 -0.51 -3.91
CA GLU A 16 5.36 -1.07 -4.30
C GLU A 16 6.50 -0.42 -3.50
N GLN A 17 6.54 0.91 -3.40
CA GLN A 17 7.56 1.61 -2.63
C GLN A 17 7.53 1.28 -1.13
N LEU A 18 6.35 1.14 -0.54
CA LEU A 18 6.20 0.75 0.86
C LEU A 18 6.71 -0.67 1.10
N VAL A 19 6.38 -1.61 0.20
CA VAL A 19 6.81 -3.00 0.30
C VAL A 19 8.31 -3.12 0.06
N ASP A 20 8.87 -2.38 -0.90
CA ASP A 20 10.32 -2.38 -1.18
C ASP A 20 11.12 -1.83 0.01
N PHE A 21 10.58 -0.84 0.72
CA PHE A 21 11.28 -0.21 1.84
C PHE A 21 11.11 -0.98 3.16
N TYR A 22 9.91 -1.45 3.47
CA TYR A 22 9.59 -2.07 4.77
C TYR A 22 9.45 -3.60 4.71
N GLY A 23 9.07 -4.16 3.57
CA GLY A 23 8.60 -5.55 3.49
C GLY A 23 7.22 -5.76 4.10
N PHE A 24 6.56 -6.86 3.75
CA PHE A 24 5.20 -7.15 4.23
C PHE A 24 5.15 -7.44 5.73
N ASP A 25 6.17 -8.08 6.30
CA ASP A 25 6.19 -8.44 7.72
C ASP A 25 6.16 -7.18 8.60
N THR A 26 7.03 -6.21 8.32
CA THR A 26 7.03 -4.93 9.03
C THR A 26 5.75 -4.13 8.77
N LEU A 27 5.25 -4.12 7.53
CA LEU A 27 3.98 -3.43 7.24
C LEU A 27 2.80 -4.05 7.98
N ALA A 28 2.77 -5.35 8.19
CA ALA A 28 1.74 -6.04 8.95
C ALA A 28 1.78 -5.73 10.46
N GLU A 29 2.96 -5.42 10.99
CA GLU A 29 3.12 -4.96 12.38
C GLU A 29 2.71 -3.50 12.55
N LEU A 30 3.16 -2.64 11.62
CA LEU A 30 2.90 -1.20 11.66
C LEU A 30 1.45 -0.85 11.30
N ILE A 31 0.85 -1.59 10.37
CA ILE A 31 -0.45 -1.31 9.79
C ILE A 31 -1.31 -2.57 9.94
N ASN A 32 -2.36 -2.48 10.75
CA ASN A 32 -3.25 -3.60 11.00
C ASN A 32 -4.24 -3.86 9.84
N ILE A 33 -3.71 -4.13 8.65
CA ILE A 33 -4.47 -4.51 7.47
C ILE A 33 -4.27 -6.00 7.20
N LYS A 34 -5.39 -6.69 7.01
CA LYS A 34 -5.45 -8.15 6.84
C LYS A 34 -4.68 -8.65 5.62
N CYS A 35 -4.65 -7.89 4.52
CA CYS A 35 -3.96 -8.33 3.29
C CYS A 35 -2.44 -8.41 3.43
N PHE A 36 -1.82 -7.62 4.31
CA PHE A 36 -0.38 -7.70 4.59
C PHE A 36 0.00 -8.92 5.44
N LYS A 37 -0.95 -9.47 6.22
CA LYS A 37 -0.75 -10.63 7.09
C LYS A 37 -1.05 -11.97 6.41
N GLU A 38 -2.21 -12.07 5.76
CA GLU A 38 -2.72 -13.39 5.32
C GLU A 38 -2.42 -13.72 3.86
N ASN A 39 -2.29 -12.73 2.99
CA ASN A 39 -2.02 -12.93 1.57
C ASN A 39 -1.09 -11.81 1.06
N PRO A 40 0.15 -11.73 1.55
CA PRO A 40 1.05 -10.63 1.25
C PRO A 40 1.40 -10.59 -0.24
N SER A 41 0.82 -9.64 -0.96
CA SER A 41 1.18 -9.34 -2.35
C SER A 41 0.73 -7.93 -2.72
N VAL A 42 1.39 -7.32 -3.70
CA VAL A 42 0.97 -5.99 -4.22
C VAL A 42 -0.45 -6.06 -4.79
N ASN A 43 -0.80 -7.14 -5.50
CA ASN A 43 -2.11 -7.29 -6.13
C ASN A 43 -3.25 -7.46 -5.12
N SER A 44 -3.08 -8.28 -4.09
CA SER A 44 -4.07 -8.43 -3.00
C SER A 44 -4.25 -7.13 -2.23
N SER A 45 -3.14 -6.41 -2.00
CA SER A 45 -3.13 -5.09 -1.35
C SER A 45 -3.91 -4.08 -2.17
N LEU A 46 -3.66 -3.98 -3.47
CA LEU A 46 -4.39 -3.05 -4.35
C LEU A 46 -5.87 -3.39 -4.44
N LYS A 47 -6.22 -4.68 -4.54
CA LYS A 47 -7.63 -5.12 -4.54
C LYS A 47 -8.32 -4.76 -3.23
N PHE A 48 -7.64 -4.87 -2.09
CA PHE A 48 -8.17 -4.50 -0.78
C PHE A 48 -8.32 -2.97 -0.67
N LEU A 49 -7.25 -2.23 -0.90
CA LEU A 49 -7.22 -0.77 -0.74
C LEU A 49 -8.23 -0.06 -1.66
N ARG A 50 -8.38 -0.51 -2.91
CA ARG A 50 -9.37 0.05 -3.87
C ARG A 50 -10.83 -0.24 -3.53
N LYS A 51 -11.10 -1.23 -2.68
CA LYS A 51 -12.46 -1.58 -2.27
C LYS A 51 -12.94 -0.77 -1.08
N THR A 52 -12.07 0.03 -0.47
CA THR A 52 -12.42 0.76 0.73
C THR A 52 -12.87 2.16 0.32
N ASP A 53 -14.11 2.53 0.68
CA ASP A 53 -14.82 3.71 0.18
C ASP A 53 -14.19 5.08 0.54
N TRP A 54 -13.06 5.09 1.27
CA TRP A 54 -12.31 6.29 1.61
C TRP A 54 -11.19 6.65 0.62
N ALA A 55 -10.96 5.82 -0.42
CA ALA A 55 -9.98 6.07 -1.49
C ALA A 55 -10.57 6.86 -2.67
#